data_AF-A0A4U2Z8C5-F1
#
_entry.id   AF-A0A4U2Z8C5-F1
#
_cell.length_a   1.000
_cell.length_b   1.000
_cell.length_c   1.000
_cell.angle_alpha   90.00
_cell.angle_beta   90.00
_cell.angle_gamma   90.00
#
_symmetry.space_group_name_H-M   'P 1'
#
loop_
_entity.id
_entity.type
_entity.pdbx_description
1 polymer ?
#
loop_
_entity_poly.entity_id
_entity_poly.type
_entity_poly.pdbx_seq_one_letter_code
_entity_poly.pdbx_strand_id
1 'polypeptide(L)' 'MWGNWCGPGHGSGTPQDVLDRGCQIHHKCYEDKGYFSCSCDWELVAYINRNFHRMGLKEKIAAAAIKLYFSNTVCNPLK' A
#
# COMPACT_ATOMS: atom_id res chain seq x y z
N MET A 1 -4.62 -9.05 5.52
CA MET A 1 -3.74 -8.22 6.36
C MET A 1 -2.32 -8.73 6.19
N TRP A 2 -1.33 -7.85 6.20
CA TRP A 2 0.07 -8.19 5.96
C TRP A 2 0.98 -7.29 6.79
N GLY A 3 1.92 -7.89 7.52
CA GLY A 3 2.84 -7.16 8.40
C GLY A 3 2.12 -6.25 9.41
N ASN A 4 2.75 -5.12 9.71
CA ASN A 4 2.32 -4.15 10.71
C ASN A 4 1.47 -3.00 10.14
N TRP A 5 1.46 -2.83 8.82
CA TRP A 5 0.89 -1.65 8.15
C TRP A 5 -0.17 -1.97 7.10
N CYS A 6 -0.18 -3.15 6.49
CA CYS A 6 -1.16 -3.44 5.43
C CYS A 6 -2.49 -3.99 5.97
N GLY A 7 -3.53 -3.16 5.91
CA GLY A 7 -4.93 -3.56 6.10
C GLY A 7 -5.71 -2.66 7.07
N PRO A 8 -7.04 -2.82 7.17
CA PRO A 8 -7.83 -2.10 8.15
C PRO A 8 -7.39 -2.41 9.59
N GLY A 9 -7.29 -1.39 10.44
CA GLY A 9 -6.84 -1.54 11.83
C GLY A 9 -5.34 -1.73 12.01
N HIS A 10 -4.55 -1.66 10.93
CA HIS A 10 -3.09 -1.60 10.96
C HIS A 10 -2.59 -0.16 10.72
N GLY A 11 -1.33 0.14 11.05
CA GLY A 11 -0.79 1.50 10.95
C GLY A 11 0.29 1.89 11.97
N SER A 12 1.01 0.93 12.57
CA SER A 12 1.98 1.25 13.62
C SER A 12 3.12 0.23 13.69
N GLY A 13 4.28 0.61 14.25
CA GLY A 13 5.43 -0.29 14.43
C GLY A 13 6.41 -0.31 13.25
N THR A 14 7.44 -1.15 13.34
CA THR A 14 8.49 -1.25 12.31
C THR A 14 7.98 -2.07 11.11
N PRO A 15 8.11 -1.61 9.86
CA PRO A 15 7.79 -2.42 8.69
C PRO A 15 8.58 -3.74 8.68
N GLN A 16 7.88 -4.85 8.46
CA GLN A 16 8.49 -6.18 8.51
C GLN A 16 9.16 -6.59 7.20
N ASP A 17 8.66 -6.09 6.06
CA ASP A 17 9.20 -6.37 4.73
C ASP A 17 8.96 -5.22 3.74
N VAL A 18 9.22 -5.48 2.45
CA VAL A 18 9.20 -4.46 1.40
C VAL A 18 7.77 -3.99 1.13
N LEU A 19 6.80 -4.90 1.10
CA LEU A 19 5.38 -4.60 0.94
C LEU A 19 4.83 -3.83 2.15
N ASP A 20 5.16 -4.29 3.36
CA ASP A 20 4.74 -3.63 4.60
C ASP A 20 5.25 -2.19 4.68
N ARG A 21 6.48 -1.93 4.20
CA ARG A 21 7.01 -0.56 4.06
C ARG A 21 6.20 0.27 3.07
N GLY A 22 5.74 -0.32 1.97
CA GLY A 22 4.84 0.34 1.02
C GLY A 22 3.53 0.76 1.67
N CYS A 23 2.92 -0.14 2.45
CA CYS A 23 1.70 0.16 3.20
C CYS A 23 1.92 1.23 4.27
N GLN A 24 3.10 1.27 4.92
CA GLN A 24 3.43 2.36 5.84
C GLN A 24 3.45 3.73 5.13
N ILE A 25 4.05 3.80 3.94
CA ILE A 25 4.08 5.05 3.15
C ILE A 25 2.66 5.45 2.76
N HIS A 26 1.85 4.49 2.31
CA HIS A 26 0.44 4.72 1.96
C HIS A 26 -0.38 5.25 3.14
N HIS A 27 -0.21 4.68 4.34
CA HIS A 27 -0.89 5.14 5.54
C HIS A 27 -0.56 6.60 5.86
N LYS A 28 0.73 6.96 5.82
CA LYS A 28 1.18 8.34 6.03
C LYS A 28 0.67 9.30 4.97
N CYS A 29 0.55 8.86 3.72
CA CYS A 29 -0.05 9.66 2.66
C CYS A 29 -1.54 9.93 2.94
N TYR A 30 -2.28 8.92 3.44
CA TYR A 30 -3.66 9.11 3.87
C TYR A 30 -3.80 10.00 5.13
N GLU A 31 -2.84 9.99 6.05
CA GLU A 31 -2.83 10.93 7.19
C GLU A 31 -2.69 12.38 6.72
N ASP A 32 -1.90 12.63 5.68
CA ASP A 32 -1.66 13.97 5.12
C ASP A 32 -2.80 14.45 4.20
N LYS A 33 -3.23 13.59 3.27
CA LYS A 33 -4.18 13.95 2.19
C LYS A 33 -5.63 13.55 2.48
N GLY A 34 -5.82 12.71 3.49
CA GLY A 34 -7.10 12.08 3.81
C GLY A 34 -7.36 10.80 3.03
N TYR A 35 -8.25 9.98 3.60
CA TYR A 35 -8.67 8.71 3.01
C TYR A 35 -9.23 8.85 1.58
N PHE A 36 -9.00 7.80 0.80
CA PHE A 36 -9.40 7.68 -0.60
C PHE A 36 -8.74 8.69 -1.54
N SER A 37 -7.53 9.18 -1.25
CA SER A 37 -6.76 9.97 -2.22
C SER A 37 -6.25 9.06 -3.35
N CYS A 38 -6.62 9.37 -4.59
CA CYS A 38 -6.10 8.64 -5.75
C CYS A 38 -4.58 8.74 -5.85
N SER A 39 -4.00 9.87 -5.44
CA SER A 39 -2.55 10.06 -5.50
C SER A 39 -1.81 9.09 -4.58
N CYS A 40 -2.33 8.85 -3.37
CA CYS A 40 -1.78 7.86 -2.44
C CYS A 40 -1.91 6.44 -3.00
N ASP A 41 -3.07 6.09 -3.56
CA ASP A 41 -3.35 4.75 -4.11
C ASP A 41 -2.41 4.44 -5.29
N TRP A 42 -2.23 5.40 -6.20
CA TRP A 42 -1.31 5.28 -7.32
C TRP A 42 0.14 5.19 -6.88
N GLU A 43 0.54 5.94 -5.84
CA GLU A 43 1.88 5.85 -5.28
C GLU A 43 2.15 4.45 -4.70
N LEU A 44 1.19 3.87 -3.98
CA LEU A 44 1.31 2.50 -3.48
C LEU A 44 1.44 1.48 -4.63
N VAL A 45 0.62 1.59 -5.67
CA VAL A 45 0.70 0.72 -6.85
C VAL A 45 2.06 0.87 -7.56
N ALA A 46 2.55 2.10 -7.72
CA ALA A 46 3.84 2.38 -8.33
C ALA A 46 5.00 1.82 -7.48
N TYR A 47 4.94 1.98 -6.16
CA TYR A 47 5.91 1.42 -5.22
C TYR A 47 5.96 -0.11 -5.32
N ILE A 48 4.80 -0.78 -5.35
CA ILE A 48 4.71 -2.23 -5.53
C ILE A 48 5.37 -2.65 -6.85
N ASN A 49 5.04 -2.00 -7.97
CA ASN A 49 5.63 -2.33 -9.27
C ASN A 49 7.16 -2.20 -9.27
N ARG A 50 7.70 -1.12 -8.70
CA ARG A 50 9.16 -0.89 -8.64
C ARG A 50 9.88 -1.92 -7.78
N ASN A 51 9.24 -2.38 -6.71
CA ASN A 51 9.88 -3.23 -5.71
C ASN A 51 9.48 -4.71 -5.81
N PHE A 52 8.57 -5.09 -6.72
CA PHE A 52 8.05 -6.46 -6.83
C PHE A 52 9.15 -7.52 -6.97
N HIS A 53 10.24 -7.19 -7.65
CA HIS A 53 11.39 -8.09 -7.83
C HIS A 53 12.12 -8.43 -6.52
N ARG A 54 12.00 -7.58 -5.49
CA ARG A 54 12.63 -7.75 -4.17
C ARG A 54 11.76 -8.54 -3.19
N MET A 55 10.51 -8.82 -3.56
CA MET A 55 9.53 -9.44 -2.69
C MET A 55 9.62 -10.98 -2.73
N GLY A 56 9.39 -11.61 -1.57
CA GLY A 56 9.24 -13.06 -1.46
C GLY A 56 7.95 -13.58 -2.13
N LEU A 57 7.80 -14.90 -2.30
CA LEU A 57 6.63 -15.46 -3.01
C LEU A 57 5.29 -15.10 -2.35
N LYS A 58 5.18 -15.27 -1.02
CA LYS A 58 3.95 -14.92 -0.27
C LYS A 58 3.68 -13.42 -0.32
N GLU A 59 4.73 -12.62 -0.21
CA GLU A 59 4.66 -11.16 -0.29
C GLU A 59 4.18 -10.70 -1.67
N LYS A 60 4.65 -11.33 -2.76
CA LYS A 60 4.18 -11.07 -4.12
C LYS A 60 2.69 -11.35 -4.31
N ILE A 61 2.17 -12.41 -3.71
CA ILE A 61 0.73 -12.73 -3.76
C ILE A 61 -0.07 -11.62 -3.06
N ALA A 62 0.36 -11.22 -1.86
CA ALA A 62 -0.28 -10.12 -1.14
C ALA A 62 -0.18 -8.79 -1.90
N ALA A 63 0.99 -8.47 -2.46
CA ALA A 63 1.23 -7.28 -3.25
C ALA A 63 0.35 -7.22 -4.50
N ALA A 64 0.15 -8.36 -5.17
CA ALA A 64 -0.73 -8.46 -6.33
C ALA A 64 -2.19 -8.18 -5.96
N ALA A 65 -2.67 -8.71 -4.82
CA ALA A 65 -4.02 -8.44 -4.34
C ALA A 65 -4.22 -6.96 -3.96
N ILE A 66 -3.26 -6.36 -3.25
CA ILE A 66 -3.28 -4.93 -2.89
C ILE A 66 -3.27 -4.06 -4.15
N LYS A 67 -2.38 -4.35 -5.10
CA LYS A 67 -2.31 -3.65 -6.38
C LYS A 67 -3.65 -3.73 -7.11
N LEU A 68 -4.24 -4.92 -7.20
CA LEU A 68 -5.52 -5.12 -7.89
C LEU A 68 -6.63 -4.28 -7.25
N TYR A 69 -6.71 -4.27 -5.91
CA TYR A 69 -7.67 -3.46 -5.17
C TYR A 69 -7.52 -1.97 -5.51
N PHE A 70 -6.35 -1.38 -5.23
CA PHE A 70 -6.13 0.06 -5.40
C PHE A 70 -6.04 0.54 -6.86
N SER A 71 -5.88 -0.38 -7.82
CA SER A 71 -6.00 -0.03 -9.25
C SER A 71 -7.46 0.11 -9.70
N ASN A 72 -8.43 -0.41 -8.95
CA ASN A 72 -9.84 -0.50 -9.35
C ASN A 72 -10.81 0.15 -8.35
N THR A 73 -10.34 0.60 -7.19
CA THR A 73 -11.19 1.25 -6.19
C THR A 73 -11.55 2.67 -6.61
N VAL A 74 -12.78 3.09 -6.29
CA VAL A 74 -13.16 4.50 -6.41
C VAL A 74 -12.34 5.31 -5.41
N CYS A 75 -11.66 6.34 -5.91
CA CYS A 75 -10.86 7.28 -5.14
C CYS A 75 -11.18 8.72 -5.58
N ASN A 76 -10.79 9.70 -4.76
CA ASN A 76 -10.93 11.12 -5.04
C ASN A 76 -9.64 11.67 -5.69
N PRO A 77 -9.69 12.18 -6.94
CA PRO A 77 -8.51 12.71 -7.62
C PRO A 77 -8.09 14.11 -7.15
N LEU A 78 -8.90 14.77 -6.32
CA LEU A 78 -8.66 16.12 -5.81
C LEU A 78 -8.00 16.13 -4.42
N LYS A 79 -7.73 14.96 -3.84
CA LYS A 79 -7.00 14.80 -2.57
C LYS A 79 -5.54 14.45 -2.82
#